data_AF-A0A934R0U5-F1
#
_entry.id   AF-A0A934R0U5-F1
#
_cell.length_a   1.000
_cell.length_b   1.000
_cell.length_c   1.000
_cell.angle_alpha   90.00
_cell.angle_beta   90.00
_cell.angle_gamma   90.00
#
_symmetry.space_group_name_H-M   'P 1'
#
loop_
_entity.id
_entity.type
_entity.pdbx_description
1 polymer ?
#
loop_
_entity_poly.entity_id
_entity_poly.type
_entity_poly.pdbx_seq_one_letter_code
_entity_poly.pdbx_strand_id
1 'polypeptide(L)'
;MEQVRDERVKQVAIAAGILISLAVIVPGLLVGWRFLPGLWGEWLGTMIGILTTPFFMEASFAILGLVIVITLNHWRISRDGDEFVEIEAPAEPRAADMRAAPPPEHPAAAGSLKEK
;
A
#
# COMPACT_ATOMS: atom_id res chain seq x y z
N MET A 1 -19.95 -24.26 -7.45
CA MET A 1 -18.81 -25.13 -7.84
C MET A 1 -18.31 -24.80 -9.25
N GLU A 2 -19.18 -24.69 -10.26
CA GLU A 2 -18.85 -24.31 -11.65
C GLU A 2 -18.04 -22.99 -11.75
N GLN A 3 -18.56 -21.92 -11.14
CA GLN A 3 -18.00 -20.56 -11.25
C GLN A 3 -16.58 -20.41 -10.67
N VAL A 4 -16.26 -21.17 -9.62
CA VAL A 4 -14.93 -21.16 -8.98
C VAL A 4 -13.89 -21.88 -9.84
N ARG A 5 -14.31 -22.87 -10.64
CA ARG A 5 -13.44 -23.60 -11.56
C ARG A 5 -13.03 -22.71 -12.73
N ASP A 6 -13.97 -21.95 -13.29
CA ASP A 6 -13.72 -21.07 -14.44
C ASP A 6 -12.77 -19.92 -14.08
N GLU A 7 -12.91 -19.34 -12.88
CA GLU A 7 -12.00 -18.29 -12.40
C GLU A 7 -10.56 -18.79 -12.23
N ARG A 8 -10.39 -20.01 -11.68
CA ARG A 8 -9.07 -20.65 -11.54
C ARG A 8 -8.45 -20.98 -12.89
N VAL A 9 -9.24 -21.49 -13.84
CA VAL A 9 -8.76 -21.78 -15.20
C VAL A 9 -8.33 -20.50 -15.91
N LYS A 10 -9.09 -19.42 -15.76
CA LYS A 10 -8.72 -18.10 -16.31
C LYS A 10 -7.43 -17.57 -15.69
N GLN A 11 -7.26 -17.69 -14.37
CA GLN A 11 -6.04 -17.29 -13.69
C GLN A 11 -4.82 -18.10 -14.16
N VAL A 12 -4.98 -19.42 -14.31
CA VAL A 12 -3.93 -20.31 -14.83
C VAL A 12 -3.61 -19.97 -16.28
N ALA A 13 -4.61 -19.69 -17.12
CA ALA A 13 -4.40 -19.31 -18.52
C ALA A 13 -3.64 -17.98 -18.64
N ILE A 14 -3.98 -16.98 -17.82
CA ILE A 14 -3.28 -15.69 -17.77
C ILE A 14 -1.83 -15.90 -17.32
N ALA A 15 -1.61 -16.65 -16.24
CA ALA A 15 -0.27 -16.93 -15.72
C ALA A 15 0.59 -17.71 -16.74
N ALA A 16 0.03 -18.73 -17.37
CA ALA A 16 0.70 -19.51 -18.41
C ALA A 16 1.03 -18.64 -19.63
N GLY A 17 0.11 -17.77 -20.05
CA GLY A 17 0.34 -16.83 -21.15
C GLY A 17 1.50 -15.87 -20.86
N ILE A 18 1.57 -15.32 -19.64
CA ILE A 18 2.67 -14.46 -19.19
C ILE A 18 4.00 -15.23 -19.20
N LEU A 19 4.02 -16.44 -18.63
CA LEU A 19 5.22 -17.27 -18.57
C LEU A 19 5.74 -17.64 -19.95
N ILE A 20 4.87 -18.09 -20.85
CA ILE A 20 5.24 -18.44 -22.24
C ILE A 20 5.75 -17.19 -22.98
N SER A 21 5.06 -16.06 -22.82
CA SER A 21 5.47 -14.80 -23.45
C SER A 21 6.87 -14.38 -22.98
N LEU A 22 7.13 -14.39 -21.67
CA LEU A 22 8.46 -14.10 -21.12
C LEU A 22 9.51 -15.10 -21.62
N ALA A 23 9.18 -16.39 -21.64
CA ALA A 23 10.07 -17.45 -22.08
C ALA A 23 10.44 -17.38 -23.58
N VAL A 24 9.61 -16.74 -24.41
CA VAL A 24 9.92 -16.54 -25.83
C VAL A 24 10.58 -15.17 -26.05
N ILE A 25 10.04 -14.11 -25.46
CA ILE A 25 10.50 -12.73 -25.67
C ILE A 25 11.89 -12.52 -25.09
N VAL A 26 12.17 -13.01 -23.88
CA VAL A 26 13.47 -12.76 -23.22
C VAL A 26 14.61 -13.45 -23.98
N PRO A 27 14.57 -14.76 -24.29
CA PRO A 27 15.60 -15.38 -25.12
C PRO A 27 15.61 -14.82 -26.55
N GLY A 28 14.45 -14.49 -27.11
CA GLY A 28 14.33 -13.86 -28.43
C GLY A 28 15.04 -12.52 -28.51
N LEU A 29 14.97 -11.68 -27.48
CA LEU A 29 15.73 -10.44 -27.38
C LEU A 29 17.23 -10.69 -27.18
N LEU A 30 17.58 -11.64 -26.31
CA LEU A 30 18.97 -12.02 -26.01
C LEU A 30 19.70 -12.64 -27.20
N VAL A 31 18.99 -13.23 -28.15
CA VAL A 31 19.56 -13.78 -29.39
C VAL A 31 19.34 -12.84 -30.58
N GLY A 32 18.22 -12.12 -30.62
CA GLY A 32 17.79 -11.27 -31.72
C GLY A 32 18.69 -10.07 -31.98
N TRP A 33 19.30 -9.49 -30.93
CA TRP A 33 20.25 -8.38 -31.08
C TRP A 33 21.48 -8.76 -31.93
N ARG A 34 21.83 -10.05 -31.98
CA ARG A 34 22.97 -10.56 -32.74
C ARG A 34 22.81 -10.42 -34.26
N PHE A 35 21.57 -10.29 -34.72
CA PHE A 35 21.21 -10.17 -36.13
C PHE A 35 21.06 -8.71 -36.61
N LEU A 36 21.24 -7.73 -35.73
CA LEU A 36 21.23 -6.31 -36.08
C LEU A 36 22.67 -5.85 -36.40
N PRO A 37 23.03 -5.67 -37.69
CA PRO A 37 24.34 -5.12 -38.06
C PRO A 37 24.39 -3.61 -37.81
N GLY A 38 25.57 -3.11 -37.42
CA GLY A 38 25.86 -1.69 -37.24
C GLY A 38 25.75 -1.19 -35.79
N LEU A 39 25.85 0.13 -35.63
CA LEU A 39 25.95 0.82 -34.34
C LEU A 39 24.79 0.49 -33.38
N TRP A 40 23.58 0.32 -33.92
CA TRP A 40 22.39 0.01 -33.12
C TRP A 40 22.45 -1.38 -32.49
N GLY A 41 23.00 -2.38 -33.18
CA GLY A 41 23.15 -3.73 -32.64
C GLY A 41 24.20 -3.81 -31.54
N GLU A 42 25.32 -3.09 -31.71
CA GLU A 42 26.39 -3.03 -30.71
C GLU A 42 25.97 -2.24 -29.46
N TRP A 43 25.23 -1.13 -29.64
CA TRP A 43 24.65 -0.38 -28.54
C TRP A 43 23.59 -1.21 -27.78
N LEU A 44 22.66 -1.86 -28.48
CA LEU A 44 21.66 -2.75 -27.87
C LEU A 44 22.32 -3.90 -27.12
N GLY A 45 23.31 -4.55 -27.72
CA GLY A 45 24.08 -5.62 -27.08
C GLY A 45 24.78 -5.16 -25.80
N THR A 46 25.37 -3.97 -25.83
CA THR A 46 26.02 -3.37 -24.66
C THR A 46 25.01 -3.06 -23.56
N MET A 47 23.85 -2.48 -23.89
CA MET A 47 22.79 -2.19 -22.92
C MET A 47 22.22 -3.47 -22.31
N ILE A 48 21.94 -4.49 -23.14
CA ILE A 48 21.48 -5.81 -22.67
C ILE A 48 22.52 -6.44 -21.76
N GLY A 49 23.81 -6.36 -22.11
CA GLY A 49 24.91 -6.86 -21.29
C GLY A 49 24.98 -6.17 -19.92
N ILE A 50 24.82 -4.85 -19.86
CA ILE A 50 24.80 -4.10 -18.59
C ILE A 50 23.58 -4.48 -17.75
N LEU A 51 22.40 -4.55 -18.37
CA LEU A 51 21.14 -4.86 -17.67
C LEU A 51 21.07 -6.30 -17.14
N THR A 52 21.79 -7.24 -17.78
CA THR A 52 21.87 -8.64 -17.34
C THR A 52 22.96 -8.92 -16.30
N THR A 53 23.72 -7.88 -15.89
CA THR A 53 24.64 -8.04 -14.77
C THR A 53 23.89 -8.39 -13.48
N PRO A 54 24.49 -9.17 -12.56
CA PRO A 54 23.81 -9.66 -11.36
C PRO A 54 23.24 -8.52 -10.51
N PHE A 55 23.96 -7.41 -10.38
CA PHE A 55 23.51 -6.25 -9.60
C PHE A 55 22.23 -5.60 -10.18
N PHE A 56 22.18 -5.36 -11.49
CA PHE A 56 21.01 -4.76 -12.13
C PHE A 56 19.80 -5.71 -12.12
N MET A 57 20.04 -7.01 -12.28
CA MET A 57 18.99 -8.04 -12.17
C MET A 57 18.40 -8.08 -10.76
N GLU A 58 19.24 -8.11 -9.72
CA GLU A 58 18.80 -8.10 -8.32
C GLU A 58 18.04 -6.82 -7.97
N ALA A 59 18.57 -5.65 -8.37
CA ALA A 59 17.91 -4.36 -8.15
C ALA A 59 16.54 -4.30 -8.84
N SER A 60 16.43 -4.86 -10.05
CA SER A 60 15.16 -4.93 -10.78
C SER A 60 14.13 -5.79 -10.05
N PHE A 61 14.52 -6.96 -9.51
CA PHE A 61 13.63 -7.80 -8.71
C PHE A 61 13.24 -7.14 -7.38
N ALA A 62 14.15 -6.42 -6.74
CA ALA A 62 13.84 -5.68 -5.52
C ALA A 62 12.82 -4.56 -5.76
N ILE A 63 12.99 -3.78 -6.84
CA ILE A 63 12.05 -2.74 -7.25
C ILE A 63 10.70 -3.36 -7.65
N LEU A 64 10.71 -4.44 -8.43
CA LEU A 64 9.48 -5.14 -8.82
C LEU A 64 8.71 -5.63 -7.59
N GLY A 65 9.40 -6.25 -6.63
CA GLY A 65 8.81 -6.69 -5.36
C GLY A 65 8.18 -5.53 -4.59
N LEU A 66 8.88 -4.39 -4.49
CA LEU A 66 8.38 -3.18 -3.84
C LEU A 66 7.12 -2.64 -4.54
N VAL A 67 7.14 -2.55 -5.87
CA VAL A 67 5.99 -2.08 -6.68
C VAL A 67 4.79 -2.99 -6.46
N ILE A 68 4.98 -4.32 -6.43
CA ILE A 68 3.92 -5.28 -6.16
C ILE A 68 3.30 -5.04 -4.79
N VAL A 69 4.11 -4.90 -3.74
CA VAL A 69 3.60 -4.65 -2.38
C VAL A 69 2.80 -3.35 -2.31
N ILE A 70 3.33 -2.26 -2.88
CA ILE A 70 2.64 -0.96 -2.91
C ILE A 70 1.31 -1.08 -3.67
N THR A 71 1.34 -1.73 -4.83
CA THR A 71 0.15 -1.89 -5.68
C THR A 71 -0.93 -2.72 -4.99
N LEU A 72 -0.55 -3.85 -4.37
CA LEU A 72 -1.47 -4.68 -3.61
C LEU A 72 -2.05 -3.94 -2.42
N ASN A 73 -1.22 -3.20 -1.68
CA ASN A 73 -1.66 -2.40 -0.55
C ASN A 73 -2.66 -1.32 -1.00
N HIS A 74 -2.34 -0.58 -2.07
CA HIS A 74 -3.21 0.45 -2.61
C HIS A 74 -4.53 -0.12 -3.16
N TRP A 75 -4.47 -1.26 -3.83
CA TRP A 75 -5.65 -1.97 -4.33
C TRP A 75 -6.56 -2.45 -3.19
N ARG A 76 -5.97 -2.93 -2.09
CA ARG A 76 -6.71 -3.31 -0.89
C ARG A 76 -7.42 -2.11 -0.26
N ILE A 77 -6.70 -1.01 -0.02
CA ILE A 77 -7.28 0.22 0.52
C ILE A 77 -8.43 0.72 -0.38
N SER A 78 -8.25 0.66 -1.69
CA SER A 78 -9.28 1.07 -2.65
C SER A 78 -10.53 0.18 -2.67
N ARG A 79 -10.45 -1.06 -2.16
CA ARG A 79 -11.57 -2.02 -2.13
C ARG A 79 -12.25 -2.13 -0.78
N ASP A 80 -11.48 -2.10 0.29
CA ASP A 80 -12.01 -2.21 1.66
C ASP A 80 -12.65 -0.89 2.11
N GLY A 81 -12.37 0.22 1.41
CA GLY A 81 -12.85 1.55 1.77
C GLY A 81 -12.03 2.12 2.94
N ASP A 82 -12.06 3.44 3.08
CA ASP A 82 -11.46 4.08 4.25
C ASP A 82 -12.28 3.67 5.49
N GLU A 83 -11.82 2.68 6.23
CA GLU A 83 -12.23 2.43 7.61
C GLU A 83 -11.68 3.57 8.49
N PHE A 84 -12.10 4.81 8.22
CA PHE A 84 -11.95 5.88 9.19
C PHE A 84 -12.91 5.57 10.34
N VAL A 85 -12.35 5.05 11.44
CA VAL A 85 -13.04 5.06 12.72
C VAL A 85 -13.37 6.52 13.03
N GLU A 86 -14.66 6.86 13.04
CA GLU A 86 -15.13 8.13 13.57
C GLU A 86 -14.74 8.16 15.06
N ILE A 87 -13.64 8.85 15.37
CA ILE A 87 -13.32 9.17 16.76
C ILE A 87 -14.35 10.21 17.17
N GLU A 88 -15.38 9.75 17.88
CA GLU A 88 -16.39 10.60 18.50
C GLU A 88 -15.65 11.65 19.34
N ALA A 89 -15.63 12.90 18.85
CA ALA A 89 -15.02 13.99 19.58
C ALA A 89 -15.76 14.10 20.93
N PRO A 90 -15.06 14.04 22.08
CA PRO A 90 -15.73 14.19 23.37
C PRO A 90 -16.47 15.52 23.36
N ALA A 91 -17.78 15.45 23.59
CA ALA A 91 -18.66 16.60 23.58
C ALA A 91 -18.02 17.76 24.36
N GLU A 92 -17.74 18.87 23.67
CA GLU A 92 -17.45 20.12 24.37
C GLU A 92 -18.62 20.38 25.33
N PRO A 93 -18.36 20.62 26.63
CA PRO A 93 -19.41 20.96 27.57
C PRO A 93 -20.09 22.22 27.06
N ARG A 94 -21.34 22.08 26.64
CA ARG A 94 -22.17 23.16 26.15
C ARG A 94 -22.17 24.23 27.23
N ALA A 95 -21.70 25.44 26.92
CA ALA A 95 -21.70 26.60 27.81
C ALA A 95 -23.11 27.00 28.34
N ALA A 96 -24.15 26.25 27.99
CA ALA A 96 -25.49 26.35 28.55
C ALA A 96 -25.59 25.83 29.99
N ASP A 97 -24.75 24.87 30.41
CA ASP A 97 -24.87 24.27 31.75
C ASP A 97 -24.28 25.16 32.86
N MET A 98 -23.44 26.15 32.52
CA MET A 98 -22.88 27.09 33.49
C MET A 98 -23.84 28.21 33.90
N ARG A 99 -25.01 28.34 33.24
CA ARG A 99 -26.04 29.35 33.58
C ARG A 99 -27.10 28.85 34.57
N ALA A 100 -27.10 27.57 34.92
CA ALA A 100 -28.10 26.95 35.78
C ALA A 100 -27.58 26.58 37.19
N ALA A 101 -26.34 26.91 37.52
CA ALA A 101 -25.82 26.67 38.87
C ALA A 101 -26.47 27.67 39.86
N PRO A 102 -27.22 27.22 40.88
CA PRO A 102 -27.71 28.12 41.91
C PRO A 102 -26.53 28.77 42.64
N PRO A 103 -26.63 30.06 43.02
CA PRO A 103 -25.53 30.76 43.68
C PRO A 103 -25.14 30.01 44.96
N PRO A 104 -23.82 29.95 45.30
CA PRO A 104 -23.38 29.23 46.48
C PRO A 104 -24.04 29.85 47.72
N GLU A 105 -24.77 29.01 48.45
CA GLU A 105 -25.41 29.35 49.71
C GLU A 105 -24.30 29.73 50.70
N HIS A 106 -24.33 30.96 51.20
CA HIS A 106 -23.39 31.43 52.21
C HIS A 106 -23.77 30.78 53.55
N PRO A 107 -22.98 29.87 54.14
CA PRO A 107 -23.27 29.43 55.50
C PRO A 107 -22.94 30.57 56.47
N ALA A 108 -23.98 31.00 57.18
CA ALA A 108 -23.89 31.90 58.32
C ALA A 108 -23.00 31.29 59.42
N ALA A 109 -22.30 32.17 60.12
CA ALA A 109 -21.37 31.86 61.19
C ALA A 109 -21.98 31.09 62.37
N ALA A 110 -21.28 30.03 62.80
CA ALA A 110 -21.22 29.48 64.16
C ALA A 110 -20.20 28.32 64.08
N GLY A 111 -19.14 28.17 64.87
CA GLY A 111 -18.76 28.67 66.17
C GLY A 111 -17.91 27.56 66.82
N SER A 112 -17.01 27.92 67.73
CA SER A 112 -16.44 27.04 68.76
C SER A 112 -15.33 26.03 68.37
N LEU A 113 -14.09 26.41 68.76
CA LEU A 113 -13.15 25.67 69.64
C LEU A 113 -12.75 24.23 69.24
N LYS A 114 -11.45 23.96 69.07
CA LYS A 114 -10.49 23.53 70.13
C LYS A 114 -9.26 22.83 69.53
N GLU A 115 -8.08 23.16 70.07
CA GLU A 115 -6.89 22.31 70.32
C GLU A 115 -6.30 21.49 69.15
N LYS A 116 -5.02 21.62 68.79
CA LYS A 116 -3.82 21.64 69.62
C LYS A 116 -2.63 22.21 68.85
#